data_AF-A6I2R4-F1
#
_entry.id   AF-A6I2R4-F1
#
_cell.length_a   1.000
_cell.length_b   1.000
_cell.length_c   1.000
_cell.angle_alpha   90.00
_cell.angle_beta   90.00
_cell.angle_gamma   90.00
#
_symmetry.space_group_name_H-M   'P 1'
#
loop_
_entity.id
_entity.type
_entity.pdbx_description
1 polymer ?
#
loop_
_entity_poly.entity_id
_entity_poly.type
_entity_poly.pdbx_seq_one_letter_code
_entity_poly.pdbx_strand_id
1 'polypeptide(L)' 'MNLTLEPEIFPAATDSRYIRAVGIPALGFSPMNRTPVLLHDHNERLHEAVFLRGVDIYTRLVAALASVPALPGES' A
#
# COMPACT_ATOMS: atom_id res chain seq x y z
N MET A 1 0.08 -11.68 -10.09
CA MET A 1 -0.39 -10.33 -10.48
C MET A 1 0.70 -9.75 -11.38
N ASN A 2 0.38 -9.17 -12.54
CA ASN A 2 1.38 -8.57 -13.42
C ASN A 2 1.39 -7.05 -13.19
N LEU A 3 1.98 -6.63 -12.06
CA LEU A 3 2.08 -5.23 -11.65
C LEU A 3 3.54 -4.80 -11.76
N THR A 4 3.79 -3.66 -12.37
CA THR A 4 5.09 -2.96 -12.29
C THR A 4 5.11 -2.14 -11.00
N LEU A 5 6.18 -2.26 -10.22
CA LEU A 5 6.39 -1.52 -8.97
C LEU A 5 7.54 -0.54 -9.14
N GLU A 6 7.37 0.66 -8.60
CA GLU A 6 8.40 1.70 -8.50
C GLU A 6 8.57 2.02 -7.01
N PRO A 7 9.53 1.39 -6.32
CA PRO A 7 9.77 1.65 -4.89
C PRO A 7 10.40 3.02 -4.70
N GLU A 8 9.82 3.83 -3.81
CA GLU A 8 10.24 5.21 -3.58
C GLU A 8 10.37 5.53 -2.08
N ILE A 9 11.25 6.49 -1.76
CA ILE A 9 11.24 7.11 -0.44
C ILE A 9 10.10 8.13 -0.44
N PHE A 10 9.06 7.88 0.35
CA PHE A 10 7.94 8.80 0.45
C PHE A 10 8.27 9.92 1.47
N PRO A 11 8.43 11.18 1.04
CA PRO A 11 8.87 12.26 1.92
C PRO A 11 7.74 12.80 2.81
N ALA A 12 6.48 12.51 2.49
CA ALA A 12 5.34 12.98 3.27
C ALA A 12 5.17 12.19 4.57
N ALA A 13 4.52 12.82 5.55
CA ALA A 13 4.20 12.18 6.82
C ALA A 13 3.06 11.16 6.63
N THR A 14 3.34 9.90 6.95
CA THR A 14 2.34 8.82 7.03
C THR A 14 2.42 8.18 8.41
N ASP A 15 1.39 7.45 8.81
CA ASP A 15 1.37 6.70 10.08
C ASP A 15 2.55 5.72 10.18
N SER A 16 3.04 5.22 9.04
CA SER A 16 4.24 4.38 8.93
C SER A 16 5.48 5.02 9.56
N ARG A 17 5.57 6.34 9.70
CA ARG A 17 6.62 7.01 10.47
C ARG A 17 6.67 6.49 11.90
N TYR A 18 5.51 6.46 12.57
CA TYR A 18 5.42 6.07 13.98
C TYR A 18 5.45 4.55 14.14
N ILE A 19 4.85 3.80 13.21
CA ILE A 19 4.90 2.33 13.20
C ILE A 19 6.35 1.84 13.05
N ARG A 20 7.12 2.41 12.10
CA ARG A 20 8.54 2.05 11.96
C ARG A 20 9.38 2.50 13.14
N ALA A 21 9.03 3.61 13.81
CA ALA A 21 9.76 4.07 14.99
C ALA A 21 9.69 3.10 16.18
N VAL A 22 8.62 2.28 16.26
CA VAL A 22 8.49 1.22 17.27
C VAL A 22 8.97 -0.16 16.80
N GLY A 23 9.69 -0.22 15.68
CA GLY A 23 10.33 -1.44 15.19
C GLY A 23 9.45 -2.34 14.31
N ILE A 24 8.22 -1.92 13.96
CA ILE A 24 7.34 -2.71 13.09
C ILE A 24 7.61 -2.38 11.61
N PRO A 25 7.90 -3.36 10.75
CA PRO A 25 8.05 -3.15 9.31
C PRO A 25 6.74 -2.65 8.69
N ALA A 26 6.81 -1.61 7.84
CA ALA A 26 5.64 -1.05 7.19
C ALA A 26 5.96 -0.53 5.79
N LEU A 27 5.01 -0.67 4.87
CA LEU A 27 5.03 -0.12 3.51
C LEU A 27 3.81 0.78 3.31
N GLY A 28 4.01 1.91 2.63
CA GLY A 28 2.92 2.72 2.09
C GLY A 28 2.61 2.28 0.66
N PHE A 29 1.38 1.83 0.41
CA PHE A 29 0.97 1.39 -0.92
C PHE A 29 -0.50 1.69 -1.13
N SER A 30 -0.83 2.30 -2.28
CA SER A 30 -2.20 2.53 -2.75
C SER A 30 -2.29 2.12 -4.21
N PRO A 31 -3.15 1.16 -4.60
CA PRO A 31 -3.21 0.63 -5.97
C PRO A 31 -3.94 1.57 -6.95
N MET A 32 -3.45 2.80 -7.08
CA MET A 32 -4.06 3.89 -7.87
C MET A 32 -3.30 4.15 -9.18
N ASN A 33 -3.00 3.09 -9.93
CA ASN A 33 -2.29 3.26 -11.21
C ASN A 33 -3.14 4.05 -12.22
N ARG A 34 -2.48 4.74 -13.16
CA ARG A 34 -3.14 5.58 -14.19
C ARG A 34 -4.06 6.66 -13.60
N THR A 35 -3.77 7.11 -12.39
CA THR A 35 -4.51 8.16 -11.68
C THR A 35 -3.60 9.39 -11.54
N PRO A 36 -4.07 10.60 -11.86
CA PRO A 36 -3.29 11.81 -11.60
C PRO A 36 -3.05 11.99 -10.09
N VAL A 37 -1.92 12.59 -9.72
CA VAL A 37 -1.62 12.91 -8.32
C VAL A 37 -2.45 14.13 -7.92
N LEU A 38 -3.52 13.93 -7.16
CA LEU A 38 -4.48 14.96 -6.74
C LEU A 38 -4.71 14.99 -5.23
N LEU A 39 -3.86 14.35 -4.42
CA LEU A 39 -4.02 14.40 -2.97
C LEU A 39 -4.05 15.86 -2.49
N HIS A 40 -5.12 16.22 -1.78
CA HIS A 40 -5.36 17.57 -1.26
C HIS A 40 -5.56 18.67 -2.32
N ASP A 41 -5.88 18.31 -3.56
CA ASP A 41 -6.20 19.28 -4.62
C ASP A 41 -7.71 19.30 -4.93
N HIS A 42 -8.13 20.31 -5.69
CA HIS A 42 -9.50 20.46 -6.17
C HIS A 42 -9.88 19.29 -7.09
N ASN A 43 -11.12 18.80 -6.96
CA ASN A 43 -11.64 17.69 -7.76
C ASN A 43 -10.78 16.41 -7.66
N GLU A 44 -10.20 16.16 -6.48
CA GLU A 44 -9.63 14.86 -6.11
C GLU A 44 -10.64 13.75 -6.43
N ARG A 45 -10.21 12.78 -7.23
CA ARG A 45 -11.07 11.71 -7.75
C ARG A 45 -10.30 10.45 -8.07
N LEU A 46 -11.02 9.33 -8.08
CA LEU A 46 -10.50 8.03 -8.50
C LEU A 46 -11.52 7.39 -9.45
N HIS A 47 -11.04 6.79 -10.53
CA HIS A 47 -11.91 6.06 -11.45
C HIS A 47 -12.38 4.75 -10.80
N GLU A 48 -13.69 4.45 -10.86
CA GLU A 48 -14.29 3.28 -10.20
C GLU A 48 -13.59 1.95 -10.54
N ALA A 49 -13.24 1.72 -11.81
CA ALA A 49 -12.52 0.52 -12.22
C ALA A 49 -11.10 0.41 -11.62
N VAL A 50 -10.43 1.53 -11.30
CA VAL A 50 -9.14 1.50 -10.58
C VAL A 50 -9.39 1.13 -9.13
N PHE A 51 -10.40 1.73 -8.50
CA PHE A 51 -10.82 1.41 -7.14
C PHE A 51 -11.16 -0.09 -6.96
N LEU A 52 -12.02 -0.63 -7.83
CA LEU A 52 -12.43 -2.03 -7.79
C LEU A 52 -11.26 -2.99 -8.00
N ARG A 53 -10.35 -2.70 -8.96
CA ARG A 53 -9.12 -3.48 -9.10
C ARG A 53 -8.22 -3.38 -7.87
N GLY A 54 -8.25 -2.25 -7.15
CA GLY A 54 -7.56 -2.09 -5.89
C GLY A 54 -8.03 -3.09 -4.83
N VAL A 55 -9.35 -3.34 -4.75
CA VAL A 55 -9.92 -4.38 -3.90
C VAL A 55 -9.39 -5.76 -4.29
N ASP A 56 -9.39 -6.10 -5.59
CA ASP A 56 -8.85 -7.37 -6.08
C ASP A 56 -7.35 -7.56 -5.76
N ILE A 57 -6.58 -6.48 -5.73
CA ILE A 57 -5.17 -6.50 -5.35
C ILE A 57 -5.04 -6.78 -3.85
N TYR A 58 -5.79 -6.05 -2.99
CA TYR A 58 -5.72 -6.26 -1.55
C TYR A 58 -6.21 -7.64 -1.10
N THR A 59 -7.24 -8.21 -1.73
CA THR A 59 -7.69 -9.58 -1.38
C THR A 59 -6.56 -10.60 -1.55
N ARG A 60 -5.70 -10.42 -2.55
CA ARG A 60 -4.51 -11.27 -2.76
C ARG A 60 -3.38 -10.90 -1.79
N LEU A 61 -3.13 -9.61 -1.57
CA LEU A 61 -2.07 -9.15 -0.66
C LEU A 61 -2.31 -9.58 0.78
N VAL A 62 -3.53 -9.39 1.29
CA VAL A 62 -3.89 -9.77 2.68
C VAL A 62 -3.72 -11.27 2.87
N ALA A 63 -4.20 -12.09 1.94
CA ALA A 63 -4.02 -13.54 2.01
C ALA A 63 -2.54 -13.94 2.03
N ALA A 64 -1.71 -13.34 1.19
CA ALA A 64 -0.27 -13.62 1.14
C ALA A 64 0.46 -13.14 2.41
N LEU A 65 0.18 -11.92 2.87
CA LEU A 65 0.82 -11.32 4.06
C LEU A 65 0.43 -12.05 5.34
N ALA A 66 -0.81 -12.53 5.45
CA ALA A 66 -1.28 -13.30 6.60
C ALA A 66 -0.83 -14.77 6.57
N SER A 67 -0.22 -15.23 5.47
CA SER A 67 0.26 -16.61 5.30
C SER A 67 1.78 -16.70 5.28
N VAL A 68 2.49 -15.65 5.70
CA VAL A 68 3.95 -15.70 5.85
C VAL A 68 4.30 -16.72 6.94
N PRO A 69 5.26 -17.64 6.70
CA PRO A 69 5.71 -18.57 7.74
C PRO A 69 6.23 -17.83 8.96
N ALA A 70 6.10 -18.44 10.14
CA ALA A 70 6.61 -17.87 11.38
C ALA A 70 8.10 -17.47 11.23
N LEU A 71 8.39 -16.23 11.56
CA LEU A 71 9.75 -15.70 11.51
C LEU A 71 10.52 -16.11 12.79
N PRO A 72 11.86 -16.15 12.73
CA PRO A 72 12.65 -16.38 13.93
C PRO A 72 12.33 -15.33 15.01
N GLY A 73 11.83 -15.78 16.16
CA GLY A 73 11.47 -14.91 17.29
C GLY A 73 9.97 -14.63 17.46
N GLU A 74 9.12 -15.12 16.55
CA GLU A 74 7.67 -15.20 16.77
C GLU A 74 7.38 -16.52 17.50
N SER A 75 6.87 -16.41 18.73
CA SER A 75 6.52 -17.53 19.61
C SER A 75 5.05 -17.91 19.53
#